data_AF-A0A9Q9A0B8-F1
#
_entry.id   AF-A0A9Q9A0B8-F1
#
_cell.length_a   1.000
_cell.length_b   1.000
_cell.length_c   1.000
_cell.angle_alpha   90.00
_cell.angle_beta   90.00
_cell.angle_gamma   90.00
#
_symmetry.space_group_name_H-M   'P 1'
#
loop_
_entity.id
_entity.type
_entity.pdbx_description
1 polymer ?
#
loop_
_entity_poly.entity_id
_entity_poly.type
_entity_poly.pdbx_seq_one_letter_code
_entity_poly.pdbx_strand_id
1 'polypeptide(L)' 'MPHLFAFEEADHLTRVHLKLALEDIGFAVDERERTIAILGHGGTAQPVAKPLDTPHKTR' A
#
# COMPACT_ATOMS: atom_id res chain seq x y z
N MET A 1 -12.19 10.69 -12.13
CA MET A 1 -10.72 10.73 -12.03
C MET A 1 -10.19 9.55 -12.84
N PRO A 2 -9.29 9.73 -13.82
CA PRO A 2 -8.67 8.61 -14.53
C PRO A 2 -7.75 7.84 -13.57
N HIS A 3 -7.84 6.51 -13.57
CA HIS A 3 -6.97 5.63 -12.79
C HIS A 3 -5.62 5.46 -13.50
N LEU A 4 -4.52 5.43 -12.75
CA LEU A 4 -3.18 5.22 -13.30
C LEU A 4 -2.96 3.75 -13.66
N PHE A 5 -3.49 2.86 -12.82
CA PHE A 5 -3.44 1.41 -12.98
C PHE A 5 -4.59 0.77 -12.21
N ALA A 6 -5.18 -0.29 -12.75
CA ALA A 6 -6.22 -1.06 -12.06
C ALA A 6 -6.05 -2.54 -12.38
N PHE A 7 -6.36 -3.40 -11.42
CA PHE A 7 -6.36 -4.84 -11.61
C PHE A 7 -7.50 -5.48 -10.85
N GLU A 8 -7.95 -6.62 -11.37
CA GLU A 8 -8.97 -7.44 -10.73
C GLU A 8 -8.33 -8.34 -9.69
N GLU A 9 -8.94 -8.38 -8.52
CA GLU A 9 -8.62 -9.33 -7.47
C GLU A 9 -9.96 -9.75 -6.87
N ALA A 10 -10.29 -11.04 -6.98
CA ALA A 10 -11.59 -11.56 -6.56
C ALA A 10 -11.65 -11.76 -5.04
N ASP A 11 -10.52 -12.06 -4.41
CA ASP A 11 -10.45 -12.26 -2.97
C ASP A 11 -10.48 -10.92 -2.22
N HIS A 12 -11.45 -10.79 -1.32
CA HIS A 12 -11.66 -9.56 -0.56
C HIS A 12 -10.52 -9.30 0.43
N LEU A 13 -9.99 -10.34 1.09
CA LEU A 13 -8.91 -10.15 2.05
C LEU A 13 -7.63 -9.72 1.33
N THR A 14 -7.31 -10.32 0.19
CA THR A 14 -6.18 -9.92 -0.65
C THR A 14 -6.31 -8.47 -1.11
N ARG A 15 -7.48 -8.02 -1.58
CA ARG A 15 -7.70 -6.60 -1.94
C ARG A 15 -7.44 -5.66 -0.77
N VAL A 16 -7.99 -5.97 0.41
CA VAL A 16 -7.82 -5.14 1.60
C VAL A 16 -6.34 -5.05 2.02
N HIS A 17 -5.63 -6.18 2.06
CA HIS A 17 -4.20 -6.19 2.41
C HIS A 17 -3.37 -5.39 1.42
N LEU A 18 -3.68 -5.51 0.13
CA LEU A 18 -2.96 -4.81 -0.92
C LEU A 18 -3.25 -3.31 -0.92
N LYS A 19 -4.49 -2.92 -0.66
CA LYS A 19 -4.86 -1.51 -0.45
C LYS A 19 -4.05 -0.90 0.68
N LEU A 20 -4.05 -1.54 1.86
CA LEU A 20 -3.31 -1.05 3.02
C LEU A 20 -1.81 -0.94 2.73
N ALA A 21 -1.20 -1.95 2.11
CA ALA A 21 0.21 -1.93 1.75
C ALA A 21 0.55 -0.81 0.75
N LEU A 22 -0.33 -0.53 -0.21
CA LEU A 22 -0.16 0.54 -1.19
C LEU A 22 -0.35 1.93 -0.57
N GLU A 23 -1.32 2.09 0.33
CA GLU A 23 -1.55 3.32 1.08
C GLU A 23 -0.38 3.61 2.05
N ASP A 24 0.19 2.59 2.69
CA ASP A 24 1.36 2.70 3.57
C ASP A 24 2.61 3.22 2.85
N ILE A 25 2.77 2.90 1.57
CA ILE A 25 3.86 3.44 0.71
C ILE A 25 3.46 4.73 -0.02
N GLY A 26 2.26 5.25 0.26
CA GLY A 26 1.78 6.56 -0.16
C GLY A 26 1.04 6.63 -1.50
N PHE A 27 0.52 5.51 -1.99
CA PHE A 27 -0.43 5.54 -3.09
C PHE A 27 -1.84 5.86 -2.61
N ALA A 28 -2.58 6.62 -3.42
CA ALA A 28 -4.01 6.76 -3.26
C ALA A 28 -4.70 5.61 -4.00
N VAL A 29 -5.54 4.84 -3.30
CA VAL A 29 -6.16 3.63 -3.82
C VAL A 29 -7.69 3.69 -3.70
N ASP A 30 -8.39 3.32 -4.77
CA ASP A 30 -9.85 3.08 -4.79
C ASP A 30 -10.10 1.56 -4.84
N GLU A 31 -10.81 1.04 -3.85
CA GLU A 31 -11.21 -0.37 -3.80
C GLU A 31 -12.70 -0.50 -4.12
N ARG A 32 -13.02 -1.42 -5.03
CA ARG A 32 -14.38 -1.83 -5.39
C ARG A 32 -14.53 -3.35 -5.25
N GLU A 33 -15.75 -3.86 -5.40
CA GLU A 33 -16.11 -5.27 -5.12
C GLU A 33 -15.14 -6.33 -5.66
N ARG A 34 -14.48 -6.10 -6.80
CA ARG A 34 -13.53 -7.05 -7.41
C ARG A 34 -12.29 -6.38 -7.98
N THR A 35 -12.08 -5.12 -7.65
CA THR A 35 -11.10 -4.29 -8.34
C THR A 35 -10.43 -3.38 -7.36
N ILE A 36 -9.15 -3.15 -7.58
CA ILE A 36 -8.36 -2.18 -6.83
C ILE A 36 -7.64 -1.30 -7.86
N ALA A 37 -7.76 0.01 -7.69
CA ALA A 37 -7.26 0.98 -8.65
C ALA A 37 -6.37 2.01 -7.96
N ILE A 38 -5.18 2.22 -8.52
CA ILE A 38 -4.24 3.25 -8.09
C ILE A 38 -4.64 4.55 -8.77
N LEU A 39 -5.00 5.55 -7.97
CA LEU A 39 -5.40 6.88 -8.43
C LEU A 39 -4.20 7.80 -8.69
N GLY A 40 -3.08 7.53 -8.01
CA GLY A 40 -1.86 8.32 -8.09
C GLY A 40 -1.04 8.19 -6.80
N HIS A 41 0.04 8.97 -6.71
CA HIS A 41 0.84 9.07 -5.49
C HIS A 41 0.33 10.25 -4.66
N GLY A 42 -0.24 9.97 -3.49
CA GLY A 42 -0.65 11.01 -2.55
C GLY A 42 0.60 11.59 -1.92
N GLY A 43 0.88 12.88 -2.15
CA GLY A 43 2.16 13.53 -1.83
C GLY A 43 2.52 13.70 -0.36
N THR A 44 2.41 12.65 0.47
CA THR A 44 2.91 12.61 1.86
C THR A 44 3.59 11.27 2.19
N ALA A 45 4.08 10.54 1.19
CA ALA A 45 4.91 9.35 1.40
C ALA A 45 6.28 9.75 1.96
N GLN A 46 6.37 10.04 3.26
CA GLN A 46 7.64 9.85 3.95
C GLN A 46 7.79 8.34 4.12
N PRO A 47 8.80 7.69 3.51
CA PRO A 47 9.05 6.29 3.76
C PRO A 47 9.35 6.14 5.25
N VAL A 48 8.44 5.52 6.00
CA VAL A 48 8.72 5.08 7.37
C VAL A 48 9.64 3.88 7.23
N ALA A 49 10.92 4.13 6.98
CA ALA A 49 11.96 3.14 7.23
C ALA A 49 11.92 2.85 8.74
N LYS A 50 11.20 1.79 9.13
CA LYS A 50 11.37 1.24 10.48
C LYS A 50 12.86 0.88 10.61
N PRO A 51 13.57 1.41 11.62
CA PRO A 51 14.91 0.93 11.91
C PRO A 51 14.82 -0.58 12.11
N LEU A 52 15.61 -1.32 11.34
CA LEU A 52 15.84 -2.73 11.62
C LEU A 52 16.63 -2.76 12.94
N ASP A 53 15.96 -2.99 14.07
CA ASP A 53 16.61 -3.17 15.36
C ASP A 53 17.59 -4.34 15.26
N THR A 54 18.86 -4.02 15.04
CA THR A 54 19.95 -5.00 15.17
C THR A 54 20.12 -5.32 16.65
N PRO A 55 20.11 -6.59 17.08
CA PRO A 55 20.22 -6.93 18.48
C PRO A 55 21.57 -6.48 19.03
N HIS A 56 21.51 -5.68 20.10
CA HIS A 56 22.65 -5.20 20.86
C HIS A 56 23.36 -6.40 21.51
N LYS A 57 24.49 -6.83 20.97
CA LYS A 57 25.36 -7.79 21.64
C LYS A 57 26.19 -7.02 22.69
N THR A 58 25.74 -7.06 23.93
CA THR A 58 26.49 -6.55 25.08
C THR A 58 27.79 -7.33 25.22
N ARG A 59 28.87 -6.57 25.41
CA ARG A 59 30.25 -7.01 25.57
C ARG A 59 30.45 -7.88 26.81
#